data_AF-A0A0G0KNM4-F1
#
_entry.id   AF-A0A0G0KNM4-F1
#
_cell.length_a   1.000
_cell.length_b   1.000
_cell.length_c   1.000
_cell.angle_alpha   90.00
_cell.angle_beta   90.00
_cell.angle_gamma   90.00
#
_symmetry.space_group_name_H-M   'P 1'
#
loop_
_entity.id
_entity.type
_entity.pdbx_description
1 polymer ?
#
loop_
_entity_poly.entity_id
_entity_poly.type
_entity_poly.pdbx_seq_one_letter_code
_entity_poly.pdbx_strand_id
1 'polypeptide(L)'
;MPGYSNIGGQLKPGVIQAEITADNAGDEYNIDATKFTIPGFAGGPKFEKFYASSDSATAGGSGDAQIVSPGTITQQDLDGAKQKAEDAFKEKMKDVMKQQLVSDEMVLNQAEKITITKSSSSAKLGSRTDSFDWIVTGSIKTLVFSENDVKNVVIDSLKIDSQLNSVKTEISKIDYGSAEPNFEETSLKLRVYTEVISTPLINLPQVKKELLGKSDDQLADILRKYDSIKSANVEFTPSFITRIPQYSSRVSVEVQNETN
;
A
#
# COMPACT_ATOMS: atom_id res chain seq x y z
N MET A 1 33.25 53.74 0.56
CA MET A 1 34.15 53.58 1.73
C MET A 1 33.56 54.38 2.88
N PRO A 2 33.50 53.83 4.10
CA PRO A 2 33.06 54.59 5.26
C PRO A 2 33.98 55.82 5.41
N GLY A 3 33.40 56.99 5.63
CA GLY A 3 34.16 58.19 5.97
C GLY A 3 34.75 58.10 7.38
N TYR A 4 35.51 59.11 7.78
CA TYR A 4 35.90 59.32 9.18
C TYR A 4 35.00 60.39 9.81
N SER A 5 34.76 60.29 11.11
CA SER A 5 34.04 61.31 11.88
C SER A 5 34.98 61.95 12.90
N ASN A 6 35.05 63.28 12.94
CA ASN A 6 35.82 64.02 13.94
C ASN A 6 34.92 64.27 15.16
N ILE A 7 35.18 63.57 16.27
CA ILE A 7 34.46 63.75 17.52
C ILE A 7 35.47 64.28 18.55
N GLY A 8 35.35 65.55 18.93
CA GLY A 8 36.18 66.17 19.97
C GLY A 8 37.67 66.31 19.60
N GLY A 9 38.01 66.48 18.32
CA GLY A 9 39.40 66.61 17.86
C GLY A 9 40.11 65.29 17.61
N GLN A 10 39.44 64.14 17.85
CA GLN A 10 39.95 62.81 17.54
C GLN A 10 39.27 62.23 16.31
N LEU A 11 40.09 61.77 15.36
CA LEU A 11 39.65 61.15 14.11
C LEU A 11 39.18 59.70 14.40
N LYS A 12 37.87 59.44 14.39
CA LYS A 12 37.35 58.07 14.47
C LYS A 12 37.19 57.49 13.05
N PRO A 13 37.84 56.35 12.73
CA PRO A 13 37.63 55.66 11.46
C PRO A 13 36.21 55.08 11.41
N GLY A 14 35.57 55.15 10.24
CA GLY A 14 34.31 54.44 10.02
C GLY A 14 34.57 52.94 9.87
N VAL A 15 33.82 52.12 10.60
CA VAL A 15 33.94 50.66 10.61
C VAL A 15 32.69 50.06 9.98
N ILE A 16 32.87 49.05 9.13
CA ILE A 16 31.81 48.20 8.60
C ILE A 16 32.23 46.74 8.72
N GLN A 17 31.27 45.85 8.89
CA GLN A 17 31.51 44.41 8.84
C GLN A 17 31.47 43.95 7.39
N ALA A 18 32.37 43.04 7.03
CA ALA A 18 32.45 42.42 5.72
C ALA A 18 32.78 40.93 5.89
N GLU A 19 32.22 40.11 5.01
CA GLU A 19 32.52 38.68 4.97
C GLU A 19 33.87 38.45 4.28
N ILE A 20 34.64 37.49 4.79
CA ILE A 20 35.90 37.04 4.22
C ILE A 20 35.75 35.60 3.75
N THR A 21 36.28 35.29 2.56
CA THR A 21 36.25 33.96 1.97
C THR A 21 37.68 33.55 1.62
N ALA A 22 38.03 32.29 1.85
CA ALA A 22 39.33 31.77 1.49
C ALA A 22 39.48 31.60 -0.03
N ASP A 23 40.67 31.89 -0.56
CA ASP A 23 40.99 31.68 -1.97
C ASP A 23 41.15 30.20 -2.33
N ASN A 24 41.52 29.36 -1.35
CA ASN A 24 41.71 27.92 -1.52
C ASN A 24 41.06 27.14 -0.35
N ALA A 25 40.70 25.89 -0.63
CA ALA A 25 40.22 24.95 0.38
C ALA A 25 41.38 24.22 1.06
N GLY A 26 41.22 23.90 2.34
CA GLY A 26 42.20 23.17 3.15
C GLY A 26 42.24 23.69 4.58
N ASP A 27 42.42 22.78 5.55
CA ASP A 27 42.58 23.15 6.97
C ASP A 27 43.79 24.05 7.18
N GLU A 28 44.81 23.93 6.31
CA GLU A 28 46.00 24.77 6.29
C GLU A 28 45.74 26.23 5.92
N TYR A 29 44.56 26.56 5.40
CA TYR A 29 44.14 27.93 5.08
C TYR A 29 43.28 28.57 6.18
N ASN A 30 43.01 27.84 7.28
CA ASN A 30 42.49 28.45 8.50
C ASN A 30 43.61 29.29 9.13
N ILE A 31 43.37 30.58 9.31
CA ILE A 31 44.35 31.55 9.81
C ILE A 31 43.87 32.14 11.13
N ASP A 32 44.82 32.45 12.01
CA ASP A 32 44.54 33.16 13.25
C ASP A 32 43.99 34.57 12.98
N ALA A 33 43.43 35.19 14.02
CA ALA A 33 43.01 36.59 14.01
C ALA A 33 44.14 37.48 13.46
N THR A 34 43.87 38.20 12.37
CA THR A 34 44.91 38.92 11.63
C THR A 34 44.42 40.21 11.00
N LYS A 35 45.36 41.00 10.50
CA LYS A 35 45.13 42.25 9.79
C LYS A 35 45.31 42.03 8.29
N PHE A 36 44.26 42.30 7.53
CA PHE A 36 44.26 42.25 6.07
C PHE A 36 44.58 43.63 5.50
N THR A 37 45.51 43.65 4.56
CA THR A 37 45.86 44.85 3.79
C THR A 37 45.25 44.78 2.40
N ILE A 38 45.12 45.93 1.74
CA ILE A 38 44.63 45.99 0.36
C ILE A 38 45.85 46.17 -0.55
N PRO A 39 46.28 45.13 -1.31
CA PRO A 39 47.51 45.20 -2.10
C PRO A 39 47.52 46.36 -3.11
N GLY A 40 46.35 46.70 -3.67
CA GLY A 40 46.19 47.82 -4.60
C GLY A 40 46.45 49.21 -4.01
N PHE A 41 46.65 49.34 -2.70
CA PHE A 41 47.03 50.59 -2.04
C PHE A 41 48.51 50.69 -1.67
N ALA A 42 49.31 49.65 -1.94
CA ALA A 42 50.72 49.61 -1.60
C ALA A 42 51.49 50.84 -2.12
N GLY A 43 52.41 51.35 -1.29
CA GLY A 43 53.27 52.50 -1.64
C GLY A 43 52.64 53.88 -1.47
N GLY A 44 51.40 53.99 -0.97
CA GLY A 44 50.74 55.28 -0.70
C GLY A 44 50.11 55.38 0.70
N PRO A 45 49.72 56.60 1.13
CA PRO A 45 49.15 56.85 2.47
C PRO A 45 47.84 56.08 2.77
N LYS A 46 47.19 55.53 1.73
CA LYS A 46 45.98 54.71 1.87
C LYS A 46 46.29 53.32 2.40
N PHE A 47 47.47 52.77 2.15
CA PHE A 47 47.86 51.43 2.61
C PHE A 47 47.82 51.32 4.15
N GLU A 48 48.28 52.37 4.82
CA GLU A 48 48.32 52.41 6.29
C GLU A 48 46.96 52.72 6.91
N LYS A 49 46.10 53.44 6.18
CA LYS A 49 44.82 53.97 6.68
C LYS A 49 43.61 53.08 6.39
N PHE A 50 43.69 52.17 5.43
CA PHE A 50 42.61 51.26 5.07
C PHE A 50 43.06 49.82 5.23
N TYR A 51 42.43 49.12 6.16
CA TYR A 51 42.69 47.72 6.44
C TYR A 51 41.40 47.06 6.93
N ALA A 52 41.36 45.73 6.87
CA ALA A 52 40.40 44.93 7.62
C ALA A 52 41.13 44.18 8.73
N SER A 53 40.42 43.81 9.79
CA SER A 53 40.95 43.00 10.87
C SER A 53 39.89 41.97 11.27
N SER A 54 40.33 40.74 11.54
CA SER A 54 39.52 39.72 12.19
C SER A 54 39.86 39.66 13.68
N ASP A 55 38.84 39.54 14.53
CA ASP A 55 39.00 39.40 15.98
C ASP A 55 39.07 37.93 16.42
N SER A 56 38.79 37.00 15.50
CA SER A 56 38.83 35.55 15.73
C SER A 56 39.57 34.85 14.58
N ALA A 57 40.10 33.65 14.87
CA ALA A 57 40.61 32.75 13.84
C ALA A 57 39.51 32.39 12.84
N THR A 58 39.88 32.20 11.57
CA THR A 58 39.00 31.61 10.57
C THR A 58 38.93 30.10 10.78
N ALA A 59 37.77 29.52 10.47
CA ALA A 59 37.51 28.10 10.62
C ALA A 59 36.67 27.60 9.44
N GLY A 60 36.73 26.30 9.15
CA GLY A 60 35.91 25.64 8.12
C GLY A 60 36.63 25.34 6.80
N GLY A 61 37.91 25.67 6.64
CA GLY A 61 38.73 25.03 5.61
C GLY A 61 38.96 23.57 6.00
N SER A 62 38.69 22.62 5.10
CA SER A 62 38.97 21.18 5.30
C SER A 62 39.69 20.60 4.07
N GLY A 63 40.72 19.78 4.30
CA GLY A 63 41.58 19.23 3.25
C GLY A 63 41.00 18.05 2.45
N ASP A 64 39.96 17.39 2.95
CA ASP A 64 39.36 16.22 2.32
C ASP A 64 37.83 16.33 2.22
N ALA A 65 37.33 16.01 1.02
CA ALA A 65 35.95 15.70 0.62
C ALA A 65 34.80 16.69 0.94
N GLN A 66 34.26 17.27 -0.15
CA GLN A 66 32.88 17.70 -0.29
C GLN A 66 32.45 18.87 0.62
N ILE A 67 32.74 20.08 0.14
CA ILE A 67 32.07 21.31 0.61
C ILE A 67 30.56 21.12 0.39
N VAL A 68 29.85 20.69 1.42
CA VAL A 68 28.39 20.80 1.49
C VAL A 68 28.10 22.22 1.96
N SER A 69 28.15 23.18 1.03
CA SER A 69 27.67 24.53 1.34
C SER A 69 26.19 24.43 1.72
N PRO A 70 25.68 25.19 2.71
CA PRO A 70 24.26 25.27 2.98
C PRO A 70 23.47 25.54 1.67
N GLY A 71 22.52 24.66 1.34
CA GLY A 71 21.74 24.73 0.09
C GLY A 71 22.32 23.96 -1.11
N THR A 72 23.36 23.13 -0.94
CA THR A 72 23.79 22.16 -1.97
C THR A 72 23.16 20.80 -1.77
N ILE A 73 22.76 20.15 -2.86
CA ILE A 73 22.20 18.80 -2.85
C ILE A 73 23.23 17.80 -2.32
N THR A 74 22.84 17.06 -1.28
CA THR A 74 23.62 15.96 -0.71
C THR A 74 23.22 14.62 -1.34
N GLN A 75 24.03 13.59 -1.10
CA GLN A 75 23.68 12.23 -1.53
C GLN A 75 22.40 11.74 -0.81
N GLN A 76 22.23 12.11 0.45
CA GLN A 76 21.03 11.79 1.22
C GLN A 76 19.77 12.42 0.62
N ASP A 77 19.87 13.66 0.09
CA ASP A 77 18.75 14.30 -0.61
C ASP A 77 18.39 13.56 -1.90
N LEU A 78 19.39 13.14 -2.67
CA LEU A 78 19.18 12.36 -3.90
C LEU A 78 18.57 10.99 -3.61
N ASP A 79 19.09 10.27 -2.62
CA ASP A 79 18.57 8.94 -2.25
C ASP A 79 17.16 9.03 -1.68
N GLY A 80 16.89 10.05 -0.84
CA GLY A 80 15.56 10.32 -0.32
C GLY A 80 14.57 10.72 -1.41
N ALA A 81 14.98 11.56 -2.37
CA ALA A 81 14.16 11.95 -3.51
C ALA A 81 13.87 10.74 -4.43
N LYS A 82 14.89 9.91 -4.70
CA LYS A 82 14.73 8.66 -5.46
C LYS A 82 13.69 7.76 -4.83
N GLN A 83 13.83 7.45 -3.54
CA GLN A 83 12.92 6.55 -2.85
C GLN A 83 11.48 7.10 -2.87
N LYS A 84 11.30 8.39 -2.52
CA LYS A 84 9.99 9.05 -2.57
C LYS A 84 9.37 9.00 -3.97
N ALA A 85 10.15 9.26 -5.01
CA ALA A 85 9.65 9.26 -6.38
C ALA A 85 9.30 7.84 -6.88
N GLU A 86 10.11 6.84 -6.53
CA GLU A 86 9.83 5.45 -6.89
C GLU A 86 8.62 4.90 -6.14
N ASP A 87 8.43 5.27 -4.87
CA ASP A 87 7.24 4.87 -4.10
C ASP A 87 5.97 5.58 -4.60
N ALA A 88 6.04 6.89 -4.87
CA ALA A 88 4.94 7.63 -5.49
C ALA A 88 4.57 7.07 -6.89
N PHE A 89 5.57 6.64 -7.67
CA PHE A 89 5.34 5.96 -8.94
C PHE A 89 4.57 4.64 -8.73
N LYS A 90 4.99 3.79 -7.78
CA LYS A 90 4.30 2.52 -7.48
C LYS A 90 2.85 2.75 -7.04
N GLU A 91 2.60 3.71 -6.15
CA GLU A 91 1.25 4.04 -5.68
C GLU A 91 0.36 4.52 -6.83
N LYS A 92 0.87 5.45 -7.65
CA LYS A 92 0.12 5.97 -8.80
C LYS A 92 -0.21 4.87 -9.82
N MET A 93 0.72 3.95 -10.08
CA MET A 93 0.46 2.81 -10.98
C MET A 93 -0.60 1.87 -10.43
N LYS A 94 -0.63 1.64 -9.10
CA LYS A 94 -1.70 0.87 -8.46
C LYS A 94 -3.07 1.52 -8.58
N ASP A 95 -3.14 2.84 -8.44
CA ASP A 95 -4.40 3.57 -8.58
C ASP A 95 -4.91 3.55 -10.02
N VAL A 96 -4.02 3.74 -11.00
CA VAL A 96 -4.37 3.61 -12.42
C VAL A 96 -4.87 2.20 -12.74
N MET A 97 -4.20 1.16 -12.22
CA MET A 97 -4.62 -0.23 -12.39
C MET A 97 -6.01 -0.46 -11.79
N LYS A 98 -6.27 0.00 -10.56
CA LYS A 98 -7.59 -0.14 -9.92
C LYS A 98 -8.72 0.52 -10.71
N GLN A 99 -8.44 1.63 -11.40
CA GLN A 99 -9.43 2.31 -12.25
C GLN A 99 -9.73 1.55 -13.55
N GLN A 100 -8.87 0.61 -13.96
CA GLN A 100 -9.07 -0.21 -15.15
C GLN A 100 -9.78 -1.53 -14.87
N LEU A 101 -9.83 -1.97 -13.61
CA LEU A 101 -10.54 -3.19 -13.21
C LEU A 101 -12.05 -3.00 -13.37
N VAL A 102 -12.73 -4.04 -13.86
CA VAL A 102 -14.20 -4.12 -13.79
C VAL A 102 -14.66 -4.77 -12.48
N SER A 103 -15.97 -4.70 -12.20
CA SER A 103 -16.51 -4.97 -10.85
C SER A 103 -16.23 -6.36 -10.27
N ASP A 104 -16.01 -7.38 -11.10
CA ASP A 104 -15.74 -8.76 -10.66
C ASP A 104 -14.27 -9.17 -10.84
N GLU A 105 -13.43 -8.27 -11.36
CA GLU A 105 -12.02 -8.51 -11.56
C GLU A 105 -11.22 -8.22 -10.28
N MET A 106 -10.29 -9.12 -9.99
CA MET A 106 -9.38 -9.02 -8.86
C MET A 106 -7.93 -9.17 -9.29
N VAL A 107 -7.07 -8.49 -8.55
CA VAL A 107 -5.63 -8.53 -8.69
C VAL A 107 -5.00 -8.70 -7.32
N LEU A 108 -4.00 -9.57 -7.24
CA LEU A 108 -3.23 -9.79 -6.03
C LEU A 108 -1.88 -9.09 -6.17
N ASN A 109 -1.37 -8.50 -5.08
CA ASN A 109 -0.07 -7.82 -5.07
C ASN A 109 1.07 -8.72 -5.61
N GLN A 110 0.99 -10.02 -5.38
CA GLN A 110 1.98 -11.01 -5.87
C GLN A 110 1.92 -11.24 -7.38
N ALA A 111 0.81 -10.87 -8.04
CA ALA A 111 0.60 -10.96 -9.47
C ALA A 111 1.01 -9.67 -10.21
N GLU A 112 1.65 -8.72 -9.53
CA GLU A 112 2.15 -7.47 -10.10
C GLU A 112 3.66 -7.56 -10.39
N LYS A 113 4.06 -7.04 -11.55
CA LYS A 113 5.47 -6.86 -11.95
C LYS A 113 5.69 -5.42 -12.36
N ILE A 114 6.45 -4.70 -11.55
CA ILE A 114 6.83 -3.31 -11.81
C ILE A 114 8.23 -3.29 -12.42
N THR A 115 8.41 -2.54 -13.49
CA THR A 115 9.70 -2.36 -14.17
C THR A 115 9.98 -0.88 -14.33
N ILE A 116 11.02 -0.39 -13.67
CA ILE A 116 11.50 1.00 -13.82
C ILE A 116 12.52 1.00 -14.95
N THR A 117 12.24 1.72 -16.03
CA THR A 117 13.11 1.85 -17.19
C THR A 117 14.02 3.07 -17.11
N LYS A 118 13.61 4.10 -16.35
CA LYS A 118 14.41 5.30 -16.08
C LYS A 118 14.14 5.81 -14.66
N SER A 119 15.21 6.14 -13.94
CA SER A 119 15.15 6.80 -12.63
C SER A 119 16.33 7.75 -12.58
N SER A 120 16.07 9.07 -12.63
CA SER A 120 17.13 10.07 -12.74
C SER A 120 16.74 11.40 -12.11
N SER A 121 17.71 12.03 -11.46
CA SER A 121 17.59 13.41 -11.00
C SER A 121 17.81 14.41 -12.13
N SER A 122 17.07 15.53 -12.08
CA SER A 122 17.32 16.72 -12.88
C SER A 122 18.53 17.53 -12.39
N ALA A 123 18.97 17.32 -11.15
CA ALA A 123 20.10 18.00 -10.53
C ALA A 123 21.22 17.02 -10.12
N LYS A 124 22.44 17.53 -10.00
CA LYS A 124 23.63 16.72 -9.68
C LYS A 124 24.03 16.88 -8.21
N LEU A 125 24.75 15.89 -7.69
CA LEU A 125 25.37 15.97 -6.37
C LEU A 125 26.24 17.23 -6.28
N GLY A 126 26.07 18.01 -5.21
CA GLY A 126 26.77 19.29 -5.01
C GLY A 126 26.20 20.48 -5.79
N SER A 127 25.16 20.31 -6.60
CA SER A 127 24.46 21.44 -7.23
C SER A 127 23.76 22.30 -6.17
N ARG A 128 23.87 23.63 -6.29
CA ARG A 128 23.17 24.59 -5.42
C ARG A 128 21.82 24.95 -6.02
N THR A 129 20.74 24.43 -5.44
CA THR A 129 19.36 24.69 -5.85
C THR A 129 18.42 24.46 -4.68
N ASP A 130 17.33 25.22 -4.61
CA ASP A 130 16.32 25.09 -3.54
C ASP A 130 15.39 23.89 -3.77
N SER A 131 15.25 23.45 -5.02
CA SER A 131 14.43 22.30 -5.41
C SER A 131 14.96 21.62 -6.67
N PHE A 132 14.63 20.35 -6.85
CA PHE A 132 14.92 19.59 -8.07
C PHE A 132 13.86 18.50 -8.28
N ASP A 133 13.72 18.08 -9.53
CA ASP A 133 12.84 16.98 -9.91
C ASP A 133 13.58 15.64 -9.95
N TRP A 134 12.91 14.58 -9.48
CA TRP A 134 13.31 13.20 -9.73
C TRP A 134 12.31 12.56 -10.70
N ILE A 135 12.81 12.11 -11.86
CA ILE A 135 11.99 11.56 -12.94
C ILE A 135 12.07 10.04 -12.90
N VAL A 136 10.93 9.40 -12.69
CA VAL A 136 10.76 7.94 -12.80
C VAL A 136 9.90 7.63 -14.01
N THR A 137 10.36 6.69 -14.84
CA THR A 137 9.60 6.13 -15.96
C THR A 137 9.67 4.62 -15.86
N GLY A 138 8.55 3.96 -16.11
CA GLY A 138 8.45 2.53 -16.01
C GLY A 138 7.08 2.02 -16.45
N SER A 139 6.84 0.75 -16.22
CA SER A 139 5.58 0.07 -16.48
C SER A 139 5.20 -0.86 -15.34
N ILE A 140 3.90 -1.14 -15.23
CA ILE A 140 3.36 -2.22 -14.41
C ILE A 140 2.72 -3.24 -15.37
N LYS A 141 3.03 -4.52 -15.16
CA LYS A 141 2.35 -5.65 -15.80
C LYS A 141 1.68 -6.43 -14.67
N THR A 142 0.42 -6.80 -14.84
CA THR A 142 -0.31 -7.58 -13.84
C THR A 142 -1.11 -8.69 -14.49
N LEU A 143 -1.44 -9.74 -13.72
CA LEU A 143 -2.42 -10.75 -14.10
C LEU A 143 -3.66 -10.59 -13.24
N VAL A 144 -4.80 -10.45 -13.91
CA VAL A 144 -6.12 -10.24 -13.31
C VAL A 144 -6.95 -11.51 -13.50
N PHE A 145 -7.85 -11.79 -12.57
CA PHE A 145 -8.78 -12.90 -12.65
C PHE A 145 -10.18 -12.48 -12.19
N SER A 146 -11.23 -13.16 -12.66
CA SER A 146 -12.59 -12.94 -12.16
C SER A 146 -12.80 -13.69 -10.84
N GLU A 147 -13.28 -12.99 -9.83
CA GLU A 147 -13.71 -13.61 -8.58
C GLU A 147 -14.85 -14.61 -8.82
N ASN A 148 -15.74 -14.33 -9.77
CA ASN A 148 -16.84 -15.22 -10.11
C ASN A 148 -16.33 -16.54 -10.69
N ASP A 149 -15.29 -16.51 -11.53
CA ASP A 149 -14.68 -17.73 -12.05
C ASP A 149 -14.09 -18.58 -10.93
N VAL A 150 -13.42 -17.95 -9.94
CA VAL A 150 -12.92 -18.66 -8.77
C VAL A 150 -14.06 -19.30 -7.98
N LYS A 151 -15.15 -18.56 -7.74
CA LYS A 151 -16.36 -19.08 -7.06
C LYS A 151 -16.95 -20.27 -7.82
N ASN A 152 -17.05 -20.18 -9.14
CA ASN A 152 -17.57 -21.26 -9.98
C ASN A 152 -16.68 -22.51 -9.90
N VAL A 153 -15.36 -22.36 -10.00
CA VAL A 153 -14.39 -23.47 -9.87
C VAL A 153 -14.51 -24.15 -8.50
N VAL A 154 -14.68 -23.39 -7.43
CA VAL A 154 -14.89 -23.93 -6.07
C VAL A 154 -16.20 -24.70 -5.99
N ILE A 155 -17.30 -24.14 -6.50
CA ILE A 155 -18.60 -24.83 -6.48
C ILE A 155 -18.58 -26.10 -7.33
N ASP A 156 -17.92 -26.07 -8.49
CA ASP A 156 -17.85 -27.22 -9.38
C ASP A 156 -16.95 -28.33 -8.83
N SER A 157 -15.87 -28.00 -8.11
CA SER A 157 -15.03 -29.01 -7.46
C SER A 157 -15.77 -29.80 -6.37
N LEU A 158 -16.71 -29.16 -5.66
CA LEU A 158 -17.54 -29.81 -4.64
C LEU A 158 -18.60 -30.75 -5.22
N LYS A 159 -19.07 -30.50 -6.45
CA LYS A 159 -20.02 -31.39 -7.15
C LYS A 159 -19.37 -32.71 -7.58
N ILE A 160 -18.05 -32.72 -7.77
CA ILE A 160 -17.31 -33.89 -8.26
C ILE A 160 -17.18 -34.97 -7.17
N ASP A 161 -17.15 -34.58 -5.90
CA ASP A 161 -16.81 -35.49 -4.80
C ASP A 161 -18.01 -36.14 -4.11
N SER A 162 -19.25 -35.90 -4.59
CA SER A 162 -20.39 -36.20 -3.75
C SER A 162 -21.70 -36.46 -4.49
N GLN A 163 -22.50 -37.32 -3.85
CA GLN A 163 -23.90 -37.58 -4.14
C GLN A 163 -24.81 -36.34 -3.92
N LEU A 164 -24.25 -35.11 -3.95
CA LEU A 164 -24.88 -33.83 -3.65
C LEU A 164 -25.58 -33.20 -4.87
N ASN A 165 -26.17 -34.00 -5.76
CA ASN A 165 -27.06 -33.46 -6.81
C ASN A 165 -28.31 -32.76 -6.22
N SER A 166 -28.49 -32.81 -4.90
CA SER A 166 -29.62 -32.26 -4.17
C SER A 166 -29.18 -31.40 -3.00
N VAL A 167 -28.14 -30.58 -3.16
CA VAL A 167 -27.69 -29.62 -2.13
C VAL A 167 -27.50 -28.25 -2.74
N LYS A 168 -28.01 -27.23 -2.05
CA LYS A 168 -27.71 -25.83 -2.33
C LYS A 168 -26.40 -25.48 -1.61
N THR A 169 -25.41 -25.03 -2.35
CA THR A 169 -24.13 -24.59 -1.83
C THR A 169 -24.03 -23.07 -1.85
N GLU A 170 -23.42 -22.51 -0.82
CA GLU A 170 -23.14 -21.08 -0.69
C GLU A 170 -21.75 -20.89 -0.11
N ILE A 171 -20.93 -20.06 -0.74
CA ILE A 171 -19.59 -19.73 -0.24
C ILE A 171 -19.77 -18.68 0.87
N SER A 172 -19.50 -19.05 2.12
CA SER A 172 -19.58 -18.13 3.26
C SER A 172 -18.33 -17.26 3.40
N LYS A 173 -17.17 -17.79 2.99
CA LYS A 173 -15.90 -17.08 3.07
C LYS A 173 -14.95 -17.50 1.95
N ILE A 174 -14.19 -16.55 1.43
CA ILE A 174 -13.10 -16.77 0.49
C ILE A 174 -11.85 -16.00 0.94
N ASP A 175 -10.74 -16.70 1.07
CA ASP A 175 -9.43 -16.14 1.39
C ASP A 175 -8.42 -16.53 0.31
N TYR A 176 -7.71 -15.53 -0.23
CA TYR A 176 -6.66 -15.73 -1.22
C TYR A 176 -5.31 -15.91 -0.51
N GLY A 177 -4.69 -17.08 -0.73
CA GLY A 177 -3.38 -17.43 -0.18
C GLY A 177 -2.23 -16.99 -1.08
N SER A 178 -1.45 -17.96 -1.58
CA SER A 178 -0.34 -17.70 -2.49
C SER A 178 -0.81 -17.51 -3.93
N ALA A 179 -0.16 -16.58 -4.63
CA ALA A 179 -0.32 -16.39 -6.06
C ALA A 179 1.04 -16.46 -6.77
N GLU A 180 1.13 -17.31 -7.78
CA GLU A 180 2.35 -17.55 -8.57
C GLU A 180 2.07 -17.17 -10.03
N PRO A 181 2.42 -15.93 -10.45
CA PRO A 181 2.23 -15.49 -11.82
C PRO A 181 3.31 -16.03 -12.76
N ASN A 182 2.91 -16.44 -13.95
CA ASN A 182 3.77 -16.62 -15.11
C ASN A 182 3.38 -15.59 -16.19
N PHE A 183 4.13 -14.50 -16.26
CA PHE A 183 3.87 -13.41 -17.21
C PHE A 183 4.21 -13.74 -18.67
N GLU A 184 4.98 -14.81 -18.94
CA GLU A 184 5.31 -15.26 -20.29
C GLU A 184 4.19 -16.12 -20.86
N GLU A 185 3.66 -17.04 -20.04
CA GLU A 185 2.52 -17.89 -20.42
C GLU A 185 1.15 -17.23 -20.17
N THR A 186 1.13 -16.05 -19.55
CA THR A 186 -0.12 -15.38 -19.12
C THR A 186 -0.99 -16.28 -18.23
N SER A 187 -0.35 -17.03 -17.33
CA SER A 187 -1.02 -17.95 -16.41
C SER A 187 -0.78 -17.55 -14.95
N LEU A 188 -1.75 -17.81 -14.09
CA LEU A 188 -1.70 -17.47 -12.67
C LEU A 188 -2.15 -18.69 -11.85
N LYS A 189 -1.25 -19.25 -11.03
CA LYS A 189 -1.64 -20.28 -10.07
C LYS A 189 -2.04 -19.63 -8.75
N LEU A 190 -3.25 -19.91 -8.31
CA LEU A 190 -3.82 -19.37 -7.09
C LEU A 190 -4.07 -20.47 -6.09
N ARG A 191 -3.68 -20.24 -4.83
CA ARG A 191 -4.16 -21.02 -3.70
C ARG A 191 -5.32 -20.26 -3.06
N VAL A 192 -6.48 -20.90 -2.99
CA VAL A 192 -7.70 -20.31 -2.46
C VAL A 192 -8.19 -21.18 -1.31
N TYR A 193 -8.55 -20.54 -0.20
CA TYR A 193 -9.18 -21.18 0.95
C TYR A 193 -10.63 -20.72 0.99
N THR A 194 -11.57 -21.67 1.09
CA THR A 194 -12.99 -21.34 1.10
C THR A 194 -13.71 -22.07 2.22
N GLU A 195 -14.71 -21.41 2.78
CA GLU A 195 -15.71 -22.02 3.64
C GLU A 195 -17.02 -22.07 2.84
N VAL A 196 -17.64 -23.25 2.78
CA VAL A 196 -18.85 -23.48 2.01
C VAL A 196 -19.92 -24.08 2.91
N ILE A 197 -21.08 -23.45 2.91
CA ILE A 197 -22.28 -23.92 3.57
C ILE A 197 -23.08 -24.75 2.56
N SER A 198 -23.38 -25.98 2.94
CA SER A 198 -24.10 -26.96 2.11
C SER A 198 -25.44 -27.26 2.76
N THR A 199 -26.54 -26.84 2.13
CA THR A 199 -27.91 -27.07 2.61
C THR A 199 -28.63 -28.09 1.73
N PRO A 200 -29.06 -29.25 2.26
CA PRO A 200 -29.83 -30.22 1.49
C PRO A 200 -31.12 -29.63 0.90
N LEU A 201 -31.33 -29.85 -0.40
CA LEU A 201 -32.58 -29.55 -1.09
C LEU A 201 -33.57 -30.67 -0.80
N ILE A 202 -34.43 -30.45 0.18
CA ILE A 202 -35.51 -31.37 0.53
C ILE A 202 -36.73 -31.05 -0.33
N ASN A 203 -37.25 -32.05 -1.05
CA ASN A 203 -38.51 -31.93 -1.78
C ASN A 203 -39.68 -31.96 -0.78
N LEU A 204 -39.97 -30.82 -0.16
CA LEU A 204 -41.04 -30.68 0.84
C LEU A 204 -42.41 -31.13 0.31
N PRO A 205 -42.83 -30.85 -0.94
CA PRO A 205 -44.07 -31.39 -1.49
C PRO A 205 -44.13 -32.92 -1.50
N GLN A 206 -43.03 -33.59 -1.85
CA GLN A 206 -42.96 -35.06 -1.85
C GLN A 206 -43.00 -35.61 -0.43
N VAL A 207 -42.16 -35.08 0.48
CA VAL A 207 -42.16 -35.47 1.88
C VAL A 207 -43.56 -35.31 2.47
N LYS A 208 -44.18 -34.14 2.27
CA LYS A 208 -45.55 -33.86 2.71
C LYS A 208 -46.54 -34.91 2.20
N LYS A 209 -46.49 -35.26 0.91
CA LYS A 209 -47.39 -36.25 0.30
C LYS A 209 -47.24 -37.63 0.93
N GLU A 210 -46.01 -38.06 1.25
CA GLU A 210 -45.75 -39.35 1.90
C GLU A 210 -46.22 -39.38 3.36
N LEU A 211 -46.25 -38.21 4.03
CA LEU A 211 -46.71 -38.05 5.41
C LEU A 211 -48.24 -38.00 5.57
N LEU A 212 -49.00 -37.63 4.52
CA LEU A 212 -50.46 -37.51 4.60
C LEU A 212 -51.11 -38.83 5.03
N GLY A 213 -51.94 -38.77 6.08
CA GLY A 213 -52.62 -39.95 6.60
C GLY A 213 -51.71 -40.94 7.33
N LYS A 214 -50.49 -40.57 7.71
CA LYS A 214 -49.61 -41.43 8.51
C LYS A 214 -49.81 -41.18 10.01
N SER A 215 -49.62 -42.22 10.80
CA SER A 215 -49.56 -42.10 12.26
C SER A 215 -48.16 -41.66 12.69
N ASP A 216 -48.05 -41.22 13.93
CA ASP A 216 -46.77 -40.84 14.54
C ASP A 216 -45.76 -42.00 14.52
N ASP A 217 -46.21 -43.23 14.82
CA ASP A 217 -45.35 -44.43 14.76
C ASP A 217 -44.78 -44.70 13.36
N GLN A 218 -45.49 -44.31 12.30
CA GLN A 218 -45.07 -44.51 10.91
C GLN A 218 -44.17 -43.38 10.40
N LEU A 219 -44.12 -42.27 11.12
CA LEU A 219 -43.35 -41.08 10.76
C LEU A 219 -41.85 -41.40 10.72
N ALA A 220 -41.35 -42.05 11.77
CA ALA A 220 -39.94 -42.37 11.92
C ALA A 220 -39.40 -43.19 10.73
N ASP A 221 -40.18 -44.18 10.27
CA ASP A 221 -39.78 -45.03 9.14
C ASP A 221 -39.82 -44.31 7.78
N ILE A 222 -40.64 -43.27 7.64
CA ILE A 222 -40.66 -42.44 6.43
C ILE A 222 -39.48 -41.50 6.43
N LEU A 223 -39.19 -40.83 7.56
CA LEU A 223 -38.09 -39.89 7.67
C LEU A 223 -36.73 -40.57 7.51
N ARG A 224 -36.59 -41.82 7.98
CA ARG A 224 -35.39 -42.66 7.76
C ARG A 224 -35.05 -42.92 6.29
N LYS A 225 -35.98 -42.68 5.36
CA LYS A 225 -35.70 -42.77 3.91
C LYS A 225 -34.98 -41.54 3.37
N TYR A 226 -34.91 -40.47 4.16
CA TYR A 226 -34.31 -39.20 3.80
C TYR A 226 -33.08 -38.97 4.67
N ASP A 227 -31.91 -39.38 4.18
CA ASP A 227 -30.63 -39.25 4.90
C ASP A 227 -30.28 -37.78 5.25
N SER A 228 -30.88 -36.82 4.55
CA SER A 228 -30.74 -35.39 4.79
C SER A 228 -31.59 -34.85 5.94
N ILE A 229 -32.53 -35.63 6.50
CA ILE A 229 -33.43 -35.21 7.57
C ILE A 229 -32.98 -35.87 8.88
N LYS A 230 -32.35 -35.08 9.76
CA LYS A 230 -31.88 -35.55 11.08
C LYS A 230 -33.03 -35.87 12.04
N SER A 231 -34.07 -35.04 12.04
CA SER A 231 -35.26 -35.22 12.86
C SER A 231 -36.45 -34.44 12.28
N ALA A 232 -37.66 -34.78 12.71
CA ALA A 232 -38.83 -33.96 12.48
C ALA A 232 -39.63 -33.84 13.77
N ASN A 233 -40.15 -32.65 14.03
CA ASN A 233 -41.12 -32.40 15.09
C ASN A 233 -42.51 -32.28 14.45
N VAL A 234 -43.50 -32.96 15.02
CA VAL A 234 -44.88 -32.90 14.52
C VAL A 234 -45.78 -32.33 15.61
N GLU A 235 -46.40 -31.21 15.29
CA GLU A 235 -47.31 -30.51 16.19
C GLU A 235 -48.74 -30.65 15.68
N PHE A 236 -49.62 -31.20 16.51
CA PHE A 236 -51.02 -31.38 16.18
C PHE A 236 -51.87 -30.29 16.83
N THR A 237 -52.64 -29.58 16.00
CA THR A 237 -53.66 -28.64 16.48
C THR A 237 -55.02 -29.02 15.90
N PRO A 238 -56.02 -29.35 16.76
CA PRO A 238 -55.93 -29.45 18.23
C PRO A 238 -55.14 -30.69 18.71
N SER A 239 -54.67 -30.66 19.96
CA SER A 239 -53.75 -31.66 20.54
C SER A 239 -54.32 -33.08 20.70
N PHE A 240 -55.63 -33.28 20.53
CA PHE A 240 -56.25 -34.60 20.56
C PHE A 240 -56.10 -35.38 19.25
N ILE A 241 -55.59 -34.76 18.18
CA ILE A 241 -55.33 -35.44 16.90
C ILE A 241 -54.06 -36.28 17.03
N THR A 242 -54.16 -37.56 16.68
CA THR A 242 -53.07 -38.54 16.77
C THR A 242 -52.54 -38.99 15.40
N ARG A 243 -53.10 -38.43 14.31
CA ARG A 243 -52.78 -38.82 12.93
C ARG A 243 -52.70 -37.60 12.02
N ILE A 244 -51.72 -37.59 11.12
CA ILE A 244 -51.57 -36.55 10.11
C ILE A 244 -52.81 -36.55 9.19
N PRO A 245 -53.51 -35.41 9.03
CA PRO A 245 -54.66 -35.31 8.13
C PRO A 245 -54.33 -35.76 6.69
N GLN A 246 -55.30 -36.38 6.01
CA GLN A 246 -55.13 -36.74 4.58
C GLN A 246 -55.25 -35.53 3.64
N TYR A 247 -55.89 -34.45 4.08
CA TYR A 247 -56.05 -33.24 3.28
C TYR A 247 -54.80 -32.38 3.37
N SER A 248 -54.08 -32.24 2.25
CA SER A 248 -52.85 -31.45 2.16
C SER A 248 -53.01 -30.00 2.65
N SER A 249 -54.20 -29.40 2.51
CA SER A 249 -54.50 -28.05 3.00
C SER A 249 -54.48 -27.90 4.53
N ARG A 250 -54.50 -29.01 5.27
CA ARG A 250 -54.47 -29.04 6.75
C ARG A 250 -53.10 -29.39 7.33
N VAL A 251 -52.06 -29.46 6.49
CA VAL A 251 -50.70 -29.83 6.89
C VAL A 251 -49.74 -28.75 6.40
N SER A 252 -48.91 -28.19 7.29
CA SER A 252 -47.77 -27.34 6.91
C SER A 252 -46.48 -28.11 7.15
N VAL A 253 -45.48 -27.92 6.29
CA VAL A 253 -44.16 -28.53 6.45
C VAL A 253 -43.14 -27.43 6.20
N GLU A 254 -42.27 -27.22 7.18
CA GLU A 254 -41.24 -26.18 7.17
C GLU A 254 -39.89 -26.83 7.49
N VAL A 255 -38.82 -26.32 6.88
CA VAL A 255 -37.45 -26.74 7.20
C VAL A 255 -36.88 -25.76 8.19
N GLN A 256 -36.46 -26.27 9.35
CA GLN A 256 -35.66 -25.51 10.31
C GLN A 256 -34.21 -25.97 10.22
N ASN A 257 -33.31 -25.03 10.00
CA ASN A 257 -31.88 -25.30 10.10
C ASN A 257 -31.51 -25.31 11.59
N GLU A 258 -30.90 -26.39 12.09
CA GLU A 258 -30.24 -26.34 13.40
C GLU A 258 -29.15 -25.26 13.32
N THR A 259 -29.41 -24.11 13.93
CA THR A 259 -28.39 -23.08 14.14
C THR A 259 -27.66 -23.51 15.41
N ASN A 260 -26.45 -24.04 15.27
CA ASN A 260 -25.52 -24.13 16.40
C ASN A 260 -25.02 -22.74 16.76
#